data_AF-A0A9W6P5U1-F1
#
_entry.id   AF-A0A9W6P5U1-F1
#
_cell.length_a   1.000
_cell.length_b   1.000
_cell.length_c   1.000
_cell.angle_alpha   90.00
_cell.angle_beta   90.00
_cell.angle_gamma   90.00
#
_symmetry.space_group_name_H-M   'P 1'
#
loop_
_entity.id
_entity.type
_entity.pdbx_description
1 polymer ?
#
loop_
_entity_poly.entity_id
_entity_poly.type
_entity_poly.pdbx_seq_one_letter_code
_entity_poly.pdbx_strand_id
1 'polypeptide(L)'
;MSDAESAGRTGPGRLLVAVYALFAVAATGRSTVQILTKFDEAPLAYTLSAVAAVIYIVATIGIARAGRASYWVAVACCAVEFAGVVGVGTLTLLIPEAFPHDTVWSAFGKGYGFVPLVLPVLGLLWLRRVRPRSG
;
A
#
# COMPACT_ATOMS: atom_id res chain seq x y z
N MET A 1 15.13 2.37 37.61
CA MET A 1 13.91 1.65 37.17
C MET A 1 13.18 2.59 36.23
N SER A 2 13.77 2.94 35.08
CA SER A 2 13.70 2.24 33.77
C SER A 2 12.30 1.75 33.42
N ASP A 3 11.77 2.33 32.34
CA ASP A 3 10.84 1.73 31.37
C ASP A 3 9.47 1.29 31.85
N ALA A 4 8.53 2.24 31.88
CA ALA A 4 7.12 2.09 31.53
C ALA A 4 6.45 3.47 31.69
N GLU A 5 5.87 4.14 30.71
CA GLU A 5 5.56 3.78 29.33
C GLU A 5 5.17 5.12 28.69
N SER A 6 5.78 5.48 27.56
CA SER A 6 5.45 6.68 26.79
C SER A 6 4.10 6.48 26.08
N ALA A 7 3.03 6.32 26.87
CA ALA A 7 1.69 6.11 26.38
C ALA A 7 1.17 7.42 25.75
N GLY A 8 1.08 7.42 24.42
CA GLY A 8 0.05 8.20 23.72
C GLY A 8 0.46 9.55 23.13
N ARG A 9 1.40 9.55 22.18
CA ARG A 9 1.37 10.51 21.05
C ARG A 9 0.93 9.83 19.74
N THR A 10 0.12 8.78 19.85
CA THR A 10 -0.33 7.91 18.76
C THR A 10 -1.52 8.52 18.03
N GLY A 11 -1.25 9.45 17.11
CA GLY A 11 -2.26 9.88 16.15
C GLY A 11 -2.56 8.78 15.11
N PRO A 12 -3.80 8.62 14.64
CA PRO A 12 -4.17 7.64 13.60
C PRO A 12 -3.35 7.79 12.31
N GLY A 13 -2.87 8.99 11.99
CA GLY A 13 -1.96 9.22 10.86
C GLY A 13 -0.61 8.50 11.00
N ARG A 14 -0.06 8.39 12.21
CA ARG A 14 1.23 7.74 12.44
C ARG A 14 1.14 6.22 12.30
N LEU A 15 0.00 5.64 12.70
CA LEU A 15 -0.31 4.24 12.46
C LEU A 15 -0.45 3.96 10.96
N LEU A 16 -1.15 4.81 10.21
CA LEU A 16 -1.26 4.69 8.75
C LEU A 16 0.12 4.72 8.09
N VAL A 17 0.97 5.68 8.45
CA VAL A 17 2.36 5.74 7.94
C VAL A 17 3.12 4.46 8.26
N ALA A 18 3.02 3.93 9.49
CA ALA A 18 3.71 2.71 9.87
C ALA A 18 3.25 1.48 9.08
N VAL A 19 1.94 1.34 8.85
CA VAL A 19 1.39 0.23 8.05
C VAL A 19 1.82 0.36 6.59
N TYR A 20 1.73 1.56 6.00
CA TYR A 20 2.21 1.81 4.64
C TYR A 20 3.71 1.55 4.50
N ALA A 21 4.52 1.95 5.48
CA ALA A 21 5.96 1.69 5.48
C ALA A 21 6.27 0.19 5.57
N LEU A 22 5.53 -0.56 6.41
CA LEU A 22 5.68 -2.01 6.50
C LEU A 22 5.38 -2.68 5.16
N PHE A 23 4.27 -2.31 4.52
CA PHE A 23 3.90 -2.83 3.20
C PHE A 23 4.90 -2.42 2.12
N ALA A 24 5.41 -1.19 2.15
CA ALA A 24 6.46 -0.74 1.26
C ALA A 24 7.71 -1.63 1.35
N VAL A 25 8.22 -1.87 2.55
CA VAL A 25 9.40 -2.72 2.76
C VAL A 25 9.14 -4.16 2.35
N ALA A 26 8.01 -4.73 2.80
CA ALA A 26 7.65 -6.12 2.50
C ALA A 26 7.46 -6.35 1.00
N ALA A 27 6.71 -5.48 0.32
CA ALA A 27 6.46 -5.57 -1.11
C ALA A 27 7.75 -5.36 -1.90
N THR A 28 8.56 -4.37 -1.55
CA THR A 28 9.85 -4.10 -2.23
C THR A 28 10.79 -5.29 -2.13
N GLY A 29 10.99 -5.84 -0.93
CA GLY A 29 11.87 -6.99 -0.73
C GLY A 29 11.40 -8.21 -1.52
N ARG A 30 10.11 -8.54 -1.41
CA ARG A 30 9.50 -9.66 -2.13
C ARG A 30 9.62 -9.49 -3.66
N SER A 31 9.18 -8.34 -4.20
CA SER A 31 9.19 -8.11 -5.64
C SER A 31 10.60 -8.07 -6.21
N THR A 32 11.56 -7.49 -5.48
CA THR A 32 12.96 -7.42 -5.92
C THR A 32 13.56 -8.80 -6.07
N VAL A 33 13.41 -9.66 -5.06
CA VAL A 33 13.92 -11.04 -5.13
C VAL A 33 13.23 -11.80 -6.27
N GLN A 34 11.92 -11.68 -6.40
CA GLN A 34 11.15 -12.37 -7.45
C GLN A 34 11.56 -11.93 -8.87
N ILE A 35 11.71 -10.62 -9.10
CA ILE A 35 12.15 -10.09 -10.39
C ILE A 35 13.59 -10.52 -10.69
N LEU A 36 14.50 -10.47 -9.72
CA LEU A 36 15.91 -10.82 -9.98
C LEU A 36 16.14 -12.31 -10.20
N THR A 37 15.31 -13.17 -9.61
CA THR A 37 15.57 -14.63 -9.60
C THR A 37 14.63 -15.44 -10.47
N LYS A 38 13.42 -14.92 -10.74
CA LYS A 38 12.31 -15.72 -11.29
C LYS A 38 11.46 -14.96 -12.30
N PHE A 39 11.89 -13.83 -12.85
CA PHE A 39 11.03 -12.93 -13.64
C PHE A 39 10.17 -13.64 -14.69
N ASP A 40 10.76 -14.60 -15.40
CA ASP A 40 10.11 -15.34 -16.48
C ASP A 40 8.97 -16.26 -16.01
N GLU A 41 8.89 -16.60 -14.72
CA GLU A 41 7.84 -17.47 -14.18
C GLU A 41 6.47 -16.76 -14.08
N ALA A 42 6.45 -15.46 -13.76
CA ALA A 42 5.22 -14.67 -13.71
C ALA A 42 5.55 -13.16 -13.81
N PRO A 43 5.95 -12.69 -15.00
CA PRO A 43 6.42 -11.32 -15.18
C PRO A 43 5.35 -10.30 -14.78
N LEU A 44 4.09 -10.54 -15.17
CA LEU A 44 2.96 -9.68 -14.81
C LEU A 44 2.77 -9.57 -13.30
N ALA A 45 2.78 -10.70 -12.59
CA ALA A 45 2.53 -10.72 -11.16
C ALA A 45 3.62 -9.98 -10.37
N TYR A 46 4.87 -10.15 -10.79
CA TYR A 46 6.01 -9.53 -10.13
C TYR A 46 6.10 -8.04 -10.44
N THR A 47 5.80 -7.62 -11.68
CA THR A 47 5.70 -6.20 -12.04
C THR A 47 4.59 -5.51 -11.25
N LEU A 48 3.40 -6.12 -11.14
CA LEU A 48 2.31 -5.55 -10.34
C LEU A 48 2.69 -5.40 -8.86
N SER A 49 3.43 -6.35 -8.31
CA SER A 49 3.93 -6.28 -6.94
C SER A 49 4.98 -5.17 -6.77
N ALA A 50 5.85 -4.96 -7.75
CA ALA A 50 6.80 -3.84 -7.75
C ALA A 50 6.09 -2.48 -7.86
N VAL A 51 5.05 -2.39 -8.70
CA VAL A 51 4.20 -1.19 -8.79
C VAL A 51 3.51 -0.90 -7.45
N ALA A 52 2.96 -1.93 -6.80
CA ALA A 52 2.38 -1.80 -5.46
C ALA A 52 3.41 -1.28 -4.45
N ALA A 53 4.65 -1.79 -4.47
CA ALA A 53 5.74 -1.32 -3.62
C ALA A 53 6.01 0.18 -3.81
N VAL A 54 6.09 0.65 -5.06
CA VAL A 54 6.27 2.09 -5.35
C VAL A 54 5.10 2.91 -4.81
N ILE A 55 3.86 2.47 -5.02
CA ILE A 55 2.67 3.16 -4.51
C ILE A 55 2.72 3.26 -2.98
N TYR A 56 3.11 2.19 -2.27
CA TYR A 56 3.23 2.22 -0.81
C TYR A 56 4.32 3.16 -0.31
N ILE A 57 5.47 3.22 -1.00
CA ILE A 57 6.53 4.17 -0.67
C ILE A 57 6.02 5.60 -0.82
N VAL A 58 5.39 5.92 -1.96
CA VAL A 58 4.90 7.28 -2.24
C VAL A 58 3.75 7.65 -1.29
N ALA A 59 2.85 6.73 -0.98
CA ALA A 59 1.79 6.92 0.02
C ALA A 59 2.39 7.20 1.41
N THR A 60 3.40 6.43 1.83
CA THR A 60 4.12 6.62 3.10
C THR A 60 4.66 8.05 3.19
N ILE A 61 5.39 8.49 2.17
CA ILE A 61 6.01 9.82 2.12
C ILE A 61 4.94 10.92 2.05
N GLY A 62 3.88 10.71 1.27
CA GLY A 62 2.78 11.67 1.11
C GLY A 62 2.00 11.89 2.40
N ILE A 63 1.71 10.82 3.15
CA ILE A 63 1.00 10.88 4.44
C ILE A 63 1.91 11.44 5.54
N ALA A 64 3.20 11.10 5.53
CA ALA A 64 4.16 11.56 6.54
C ALA A 64 4.51 13.05 6.43
N ARG A 65 4.37 13.66 5.24
CA ARG A 65 4.72 15.06 4.98
C ARG A 65 3.50 15.98 5.09
N ALA A 66 3.68 17.11 5.77
CA ALA A 66 2.69 18.18 5.76
C ALA A 66 2.80 19.03 4.48
N GLY A 67 1.70 19.22 3.76
CA GLY A 67 1.66 20.11 2.59
C GLY A 67 0.50 19.82 1.64
N ARG A 68 0.11 20.82 0.84
CA ARG A 68 -0.99 20.69 -0.14
C ARG A 68 -0.64 19.73 -1.28
N ALA A 69 0.60 19.76 -1.77
CA ALA A 69 1.07 18.80 -2.77
C ALA A 69 1.11 17.37 -2.20
N SER A 70 1.71 17.18 -1.02
CA SER A 70 1.78 15.88 -0.34
C SER A 70 0.39 15.28 -0.06
N TYR A 71 -0.59 16.12 0.31
CA TYR A 71 -1.98 15.71 0.45
C TYR A 71 -2.54 15.10 -0.85
N TRP A 72 -2.40 15.79 -1.98
CA TRP A 72 -2.94 15.30 -3.26
C TRP A 72 -2.20 14.07 -3.77
N VAL A 73 -0.89 13.98 -3.55
CA VAL A 73 -0.11 12.78 -3.84
C VAL A 73 -0.61 11.60 -3.02
N ALA A 74 -0.81 11.78 -1.71
CA ALA A 74 -1.33 10.72 -0.84
C ALA A 74 -2.74 10.26 -1.26
N VAL A 75 -3.63 11.21 -1.62
CA VAL A 75 -4.97 10.90 -2.14
C VAL A 75 -4.87 10.08 -3.44
N ALA A 76 -4.03 10.50 -4.38
CA ALA A 76 -3.83 9.79 -5.64
C ALA A 76 -3.30 8.37 -5.41
N CYS A 77 -2.29 8.20 -4.54
CA CYS A 77 -1.76 6.89 -4.22
C CYS A 77 -2.81 5.97 -3.59
N CYS A 78 -3.60 6.45 -2.62
CA CYS A 78 -4.66 5.64 -2.02
C CYS A 78 -5.74 5.25 -3.05
N ALA A 79 -6.09 6.17 -3.97
CA ALA A 79 -7.06 5.89 -5.02
C ALA A 79 -6.54 4.85 -6.03
N VAL A 80 -5.28 4.99 -6.45
CA VAL A 80 -4.63 4.05 -7.37
C VAL A 80 -4.44 2.68 -6.70
N GLU A 81 -4.03 2.64 -5.44
CA GLU A 81 -3.95 1.41 -4.65
C GLU A 81 -5.30 0.71 -4.58
N PHE A 82 -6.37 1.45 -4.27
CA PHE A 82 -7.71 0.88 -4.20
C PHE A 82 -8.20 0.35 -5.57
N ALA A 83 -7.95 1.09 -6.64
CA ALA A 83 -8.25 0.63 -7.99
C ALA A 83 -7.43 -0.61 -8.36
N GLY A 84 -6.15 -0.64 -7.97
CA GLY A 84 -5.24 -1.76 -8.17
C GLY A 84 -5.69 -3.01 -7.44
N VAL A 85 -6.03 -2.93 -6.15
CA VAL A 85 -6.46 -4.09 -5.36
C VAL A 85 -7.80 -4.65 -5.83
N VAL A 86 -8.74 -3.78 -6.22
CA VAL A 86 -10.03 -4.23 -6.77
C VAL A 86 -9.84 -4.82 -8.17
N GLY A 87 -9.11 -4.14 -9.04
CA GLY A 87 -8.87 -4.58 -10.42
C GLY A 87 -8.07 -5.88 -10.48
N VAL A 88 -6.88 -5.92 -9.89
CA VAL A 88 -6.03 -7.12 -9.86
C VAL A 88 -6.68 -8.24 -9.05
N GLY A 89 -7.30 -7.93 -7.91
CA GLY A 89 -8.05 -8.91 -7.13
C GLY A 89 -9.15 -9.58 -7.95
N THR A 90 -9.92 -8.80 -8.72
CA THR A 90 -10.95 -9.33 -9.61
C THR A 90 -10.34 -10.15 -10.75
N LEU A 91 -9.30 -9.64 -11.41
CA LEU A 91 -8.64 -10.34 -12.52
C LEU A 91 -8.04 -11.68 -12.07
N THR A 92 -7.47 -11.76 -10.87
CA THR A 92 -6.93 -13.02 -10.33
C THR A 92 -7.99 -14.08 -10.07
N LEU A 93 -9.26 -13.69 -9.91
CA LEU A 93 -10.39 -14.62 -9.77
C LEU A 93 -11.02 -14.98 -11.12
N LEU A 94 -11.01 -14.06 -12.09
CA LEU A 94 -11.63 -14.27 -13.40
C LEU A 94 -10.71 -15.01 -14.38
N ILE A 95 -9.40 -14.76 -14.32
CA ILE A 95 -8.40 -15.26 -15.28
C ILE A 95 -7.19 -15.78 -14.49
N PRO A 96 -7.35 -16.84 -13.66
CA PRO A 96 -6.28 -17.34 -12.80
C PRO A 96 -5.03 -17.79 -13.59
N GLU A 97 -5.18 -18.24 -14.83
CA GLU A 97 -4.08 -18.63 -15.71
C GLU A 97 -3.12 -17.48 -16.05
N ALA A 98 -3.58 -16.22 -16.00
CA ALA A 98 -2.73 -15.04 -16.20
C ALA A 98 -1.87 -14.72 -14.96
N PHE A 99 -2.13 -15.38 -13.83
CA PHE A 99 -1.44 -15.17 -12.56
C PHE A 99 -0.89 -16.50 -11.99
N PRO A 100 0.20 -17.04 -12.56
CA PRO A 100 0.84 -18.25 -12.03
C PRO A 100 1.35 -18.09 -10.59
N HIS A 101 1.63 -16.84 -10.20
CA HIS A 101 2.07 -16.45 -8.86
C HIS A 101 1.22 -15.31 -8.32
N ASP A 102 1.04 -15.30 -7.00
CA ASP A 102 0.31 -14.23 -6.31
C ASP A 102 1.06 -12.89 -6.33
N THR A 103 0.30 -11.84 -6.58
CA THR A 103 0.65 -10.43 -6.36
C THR A 103 0.27 -9.97 -4.95
N VAL A 104 0.74 -8.79 -4.55
CA VAL A 104 0.27 -8.14 -3.32
C VAL A 104 -1.26 -7.92 -3.28
N TRP A 105 -1.87 -7.79 -4.46
CA TRP A 105 -3.29 -7.48 -4.64
C TRP A 105 -4.15 -8.70 -4.97
N SER A 106 -3.57 -9.90 -5.06
CA SER A 106 -4.29 -11.11 -5.46
C SER A 106 -5.42 -11.45 -4.50
N ALA A 107 -6.57 -11.82 -5.05
CA ALA A 107 -7.82 -12.03 -4.32
C ALA A 107 -8.11 -10.91 -3.30
N PHE A 108 -7.97 -9.65 -3.72
CA PHE A 108 -8.15 -8.44 -2.91
C PHE A 108 -7.16 -8.30 -1.74
N GLY A 109 -5.95 -8.86 -1.87
CA GLY A 109 -4.94 -8.86 -0.82
C GLY A 109 -5.20 -9.91 0.27
N LYS A 110 -5.90 -11.01 -0.04
CA LYS A 110 -6.20 -12.09 0.90
C LYS A 110 -4.94 -12.65 1.58
N GLY A 111 -3.83 -12.76 0.86
CA GLY A 111 -2.53 -13.19 1.40
C GLY A 111 -1.98 -12.28 2.52
N TYR A 112 -2.53 -11.09 2.66
CA TYR A 112 -2.19 -10.10 3.66
C TYR A 112 -3.36 -9.76 4.59
N GLY A 113 -4.38 -10.63 4.66
CA GLY A 113 -5.56 -10.42 5.51
C GLY A 113 -6.45 -9.26 5.06
N PHE A 114 -6.53 -8.99 3.75
CA PHE A 114 -7.30 -7.89 3.15
C PHE A 114 -6.83 -6.48 3.54
N VAL A 115 -5.64 -6.35 4.16
CA VAL A 115 -5.07 -5.05 4.50
C VAL A 115 -4.94 -4.14 3.26
N PRO A 116 -4.46 -4.62 2.08
CA PRO A 116 -4.41 -3.78 0.86
C PRO A 116 -5.77 -3.25 0.39
N LEU A 117 -6.89 -3.88 0.78
CA LEU A 117 -8.23 -3.42 0.45
C LEU A 117 -8.71 -2.33 1.42
N VAL A 118 -8.44 -2.52 2.71
CA VAL A 118 -8.94 -1.65 3.78
C VAL A 118 -8.07 -0.41 3.96
N LEU A 119 -6.75 -0.56 3.85
CA LEU A 119 -5.77 0.50 4.08
C LEU A 119 -6.00 1.77 3.24
N PRO A 120 -6.22 1.71 1.90
CA PRO A 120 -6.44 2.92 1.11
C PRO A 120 -7.74 3.63 1.47
N VAL A 121 -8.78 2.89 1.87
CA VAL A 121 -10.03 3.49 2.37
C VAL A 121 -9.77 4.25 3.66
N LEU A 122 -9.04 3.67 4.60
CA LEU A 122 -8.64 4.35 5.85
C LEU A 122 -7.74 5.56 5.58
N GLY A 123 -6.82 5.45 4.62
CA GLY A 123 -5.97 6.55 4.15
C GLY A 123 -6.79 7.73 3.64
N LEU A 124 -7.74 7.48 2.72
CA LEU A 124 -8.63 8.51 2.18
C LEU A 124 -9.53 9.14 3.26
N LEU A 125 -10.08 8.33 4.17
CA LEU A 125 -10.90 8.83 5.28
C LEU A 125 -10.09 9.71 6.23
N TRP A 126 -8.84 9.33 6.52
CA TRP A 126 -7.95 10.15 7.34
C TRP A 126 -7.55 11.44 6.62
N LEU A 127 -7.15 11.37 5.35
CA LEU A 127 -6.82 12.54 4.53
C LEU A 127 -7.99 13.52 4.50
N ARG A 128 -9.23 13.05 4.29
CA ARG A 128 -10.43 13.89 4.34
C ARG A 128 -10.58 14.67 5.66
N ARG A 129 -10.16 14.10 6.79
CA ARG A 129 -10.16 14.79 8.10
C ARG A 129 -9.05 15.82 8.23
N VAL A 130 -7.87 15.56 7.66
CA VAL A 130 -6.70 16.46 7.71
C VAL A 130 -6.58 17.36 6.49
N ARG A 131 -7.67 17.53 5.72
CA ARG A 131 -7.69 18.30 4.48
C ARG A 131 -7.13 19.71 4.73
N PRO A 132 -6.10 20.15 3.97
CA PRO A 132 -5.59 21.51 4.06
C PRO A 132 -6.73 22.50 3.81
N ARG A 133 -6.96 23.44 4.74
CA ARG A 133 -7.90 24.54 4.50
C ARG A 133 -7.41 25.29 3.27
N SER A 134 -8.31 25.57 2.34
CA SER A 134 -7.99 26.42 1.19
C SER A 134 -7.72 27.81 1.73
N GLY A 135 -6.44 28.17 1.84
CA GLY A 135 -6.01 29.56 1.86
C GLY A 135 -6.17 30.17 0.48
#